data_AF-A4FEQ3-F1
#
_entry.id   AF-A4FEQ3-F1
#
_cell.length_a   1.000
_cell.length_b   1.000
_cell.length_c   1.000
_cell.angle_alpha   90.00
_cell.angle_beta   90.00
_cell.angle_gamma   90.00
#
_symmetry.space_group_name_H-M   'P 1'
#
loop_
_entity.id
_entity.type
_entity.pdbx_description
1 polymer ?
#
loop_
_entity_poly.entity_id
_entity_poly.type
_entity_poly.pdbx_seq_one_letter_code
_entity_poly.pdbx_strand_id
1 'polypeptide(L)' 'MPLSITATNGMNGGSGKITCRIIKDGKVVAENSGSGQFATVSCNGS' A
#
# COMPACT_ATOMS: atom_id res chain seq x y z
N MET A 1 5.81 13.79 12.45
CA MET A 1 5.51 12.41 12.88
C MET A 1 5.45 11.56 11.62
N PRO A 2 6.19 10.45 11.53
CA PRO A 2 6.13 9.59 10.35
C PRO A 2 4.76 8.91 10.25
N LEU A 3 4.18 8.90 9.05
CA LEU A 3 2.94 8.19 8.73
C LEU A 3 3.31 6.83 8.13
N SER A 4 2.72 5.76 8.63
CA SER A 4 2.85 4.42 8.04
C SER A 4 1.48 3.81 7.76
N ILE A 5 1.33 3.25 6.56
CA ILE A 5 0.14 2.48 6.14
C ILE A 5 0.62 1.11 5.70
N THR A 6 -0.01 0.07 6.24
CA THR A 6 0.22 -1.32 5.83
C THR A 6 -1.11 -1.95 5.44
N ALA A 7 -1.11 -2.67 4.32
CA ALA A 7 -2.27 -3.43 3.86
C ALA A 7 -1.83 -4.81 3.38
N THR A 8 -2.67 -5.82 3.62
CA THR A 8 -2.39 -7.22 3.26
C THR A 8 -3.62 -7.84 2.59
N ASN A 9 -3.38 -8.56 1.50
CA ASN A 9 -4.40 -9.35 0.82
C ASN A 9 -4.75 -10.61 1.62
N GLY A 10 -6.03 -11.01 1.61
CA GLY A 10 -6.44 -12.30 2.13
C GLY A 10 -6.14 -13.46 1.18
N MET A 11 -6.43 -14.70 1.62
CA MET A 11 -6.28 -15.92 0.81
C MET A 11 -7.07 -15.91 -0.50
N ASN A 12 -8.24 -15.27 -0.49
CA ASN A 12 -9.07 -15.09 -1.71
C ASN A 12 -8.62 -13.92 -2.58
N GLY A 13 -7.58 -13.17 -2.18
CA GLY A 13 -7.00 -12.08 -2.95
C GLY A 13 -6.03 -12.54 -4.04
N GLY A 14 -6.10 -13.82 -4.46
CA GLY A 14 -5.12 -14.47 -5.35
C GLY A 14 -4.86 -13.76 -6.68
N SER A 15 -5.84 -13.00 -7.17
CA SER A 15 -5.75 -12.14 -8.37
C SER A 15 -5.97 -10.65 -8.05
N GLY A 16 -6.15 -10.30 -6.78
CA GLY A 16 -6.35 -8.93 -6.31
C GLY A 16 -5.04 -8.16 -6.24
N LYS A 17 -5.09 -6.89 -6.63
CA LYS A 17 -3.99 -5.92 -6.45
C LYS A 17 -4.34 -4.97 -5.32
N ILE A 18 -3.43 -4.82 -4.37
CA ILE A 18 -3.48 -3.78 -3.34
C ILE A 18 -2.46 -2.70 -3.64
N THR A 19 -2.86 -1.46 -3.43
CA THR A 19 -2.01 -0.29 -3.62
C THR A 19 -2.20 0.62 -2.42
N CYS A 20 -1.11 1.03 -1.78
CA CYS A 20 -1.11 2.15 -0.84
C CYS A 20 -0.52 3.38 -1.53
N ARG A 21 -1.04 4.56 -1.18
CA ARG A 21 -0.58 5.85 -1.70
C ARG A 21 -0.71 6.91 -0.62
N ILE A 22 0.35 7.70 -0.41
CA ILE A 22 0.35 8.89 0.46
C ILE A 22 0.44 10.12 -0.42
N ILE A 23 -0.49 11.05 -0.21
CA ILE A 23 -0.59 12.31 -0.95
C ILE A 23 -0.40 13.45 0.04
N LYS A 24 0.57 14.33 -0.22
CA LYS A 24 0.88 15.52 0.57
C LYS A 24 0.97 16.70 -0.37
N ASP A 25 0.20 17.76 -0.10
CA ASP A 25 0.12 18.96 -0.94
C ASP A 25 -0.20 18.64 -2.42
N GLY A 26 -1.09 17.67 -2.65
CA GLY A 26 -1.47 17.23 -4.00
C GLY A 26 -0.42 16.36 -4.72
N LYS A 27 0.75 16.11 -4.12
CA LYS A 27 1.81 15.27 -4.68
C LYS A 27 1.83 13.89 -4.04
N VAL A 28 1.99 12.84 -4.85
CA VAL A 28 2.27 11.49 -4.35
C VAL A 28 3.70 11.47 -3.78
N VAL A 29 3.81 11.23 -2.47
CA VAL A 29 5.09 11.18 -1.75
C VAL A 29 5.52 9.76 -1.40
N ALA A 30 4.59 8.82 -1.40
CA ALA A 30 4.88 7.39 -1.30
C ALA A 30 3.78 6.60 -2.03
N GLU A 31 4.18 5.55 -2.75
CA GLU A 31 3.28 4.60 -3.38
C GLU A 31 3.93 3.23 -3.37
N ASN A 32 3.14 2.20 -3.07
CA ASN A 32 3.58 0.81 -3.14
C ASN A 32 2.38 -0.06 -3.55
N SER A 33 2.62 -1.02 -4.44
CA SER A 33 1.58 -1.94 -4.90
C SER A 33 2.08 -3.37 -4.90
N GLY A 34 1.18 -4.28 -4.53
CA GLY A 34 1.45 -5.71 -4.40
C GLY A 34 0.24 -6.47 -4.90
N SER A 35 0.49 -7.63 -5.50
CA SER A 35 -0.55 -8.46 -6.10
C SER A 35 -0.38 -9.90 -5.66
N GLY A 36 -1.50 -10.61 -5.59
CA GLY A 36 -1.51 -12.02 -5.22
C GLY A 36 -1.98 -12.26 -3.79
N GLN A 37 -2.17 -13.54 -3.50
CA GLN A 37 -2.62 -14.01 -2.20
C GLN A 37 -1.56 -13.70 -1.15
N PHE A 38 -2.00 -13.12 -0.02
CA PHE A 38 -1.13 -12.69 1.08
C PHE A 38 -0.10 -11.60 0.72
N ALA A 39 -0.23 -10.94 -0.44
CA ALA A 39 0.58 -9.79 -0.78
C ALA A 39 0.45 -8.72 0.31
N THR A 40 1.56 -8.14 0.73
CA THR A 40 1.60 -7.06 1.72
C THR A 40 2.28 -5.85 1.11
N VAL A 41 1.68 -4.68 1.29
CA VAL A 41 2.25 -3.39 0.88
C VAL A 41 2.38 -2.49 2.08
N SER A 42 3.45 -1.69 2.08
CA SER A 42 3.68 -0.67 3.09
C SER A 42 4.06 0.65 2.42
N CYS A 43 3.46 1.73 2.91
CA CYS A 43 3.76 3.09 2.51
C CYS A 43 4.17 3.87 3.76
N ASN A 44 5.36 4.46 3.71
CA ASN A 44 5.91 5.28 4.77
C ASN A 44 6.08 6.71 4.24
N GLY A 45 5.47 7.68 4.89
CA GLY A 45 5.55 9.10 4.56
C GLY A 45 6.22 9.90 5.68
N SER A 46 7.07 10.86 5.31
CA SER A 46 7.71 11.80 6.24
C SER A 46 7.16 13.23 6.17
#